data_AF-A0A7K2Q2U7-F1
#
_entry.id   AF-A0A7K2Q2U7-F1
#
_cell.length_a   1.000
_cell.length_b   1.000
_cell.length_c   1.000
_cell.angle_alpha   90.00
_cell.angle_beta   90.00
_cell.angle_gamma   90.00
#
_symmetry.space_group_name_H-M   'P 1'
#
loop_
_entity.id
_entity.type
_entity.pdbx_description
1 polymer ?
#
loop_
_entity_poly.entity_id
_entity_poly.type
_entity_poly.pdbx_seq_one_letter_code
_entity_poly.pdbx_strand_id
1 'polypeptide(L)'
;APLRRLRGAWVHRRPALERNTPDGARDNVSRHYDLSNDLFALFLDPSLTYSSAVFRALPAAPGDLTAAQHRKIDRLLDLARVGPGTRLLEIGTGWGELALRAAARGAEVLTVTLSAEQRDLAVRRIAAAGLSDRVTVELCDYRQVRGSFDAVVSVEMIEAVGAEYWPVYFAALRRLVAPGGSVALQAITMPHAGMLNTARTHTWISKYV
;
A
#
# COMPACT_ATOMS: atom_id res chain seq x y z
N ALA A 1 28.41 -8.52 -15.11
CA ALA A 1 28.45 -9.54 -16.18
C ALA A 1 27.90 -8.96 -17.49
N PRO A 2 28.64 -9.06 -18.60
CA PRO A 2 28.32 -8.44 -19.90
C PRO A 2 26.96 -8.90 -20.48
N LEU A 3 26.52 -10.11 -20.16
CA LEU A 3 25.25 -10.68 -20.61
C LEU A 3 23.99 -9.96 -20.09
N ARG A 4 24.09 -9.18 -18.99
CA ARG A 4 22.93 -8.43 -18.45
C ARG A 4 22.38 -7.40 -19.44
N ARG A 5 23.22 -6.87 -20.34
CA ARG A 5 22.82 -5.88 -21.36
C ARG A 5 21.97 -6.49 -22.48
N LEU A 6 22.05 -7.81 -22.69
CA LEU A 6 21.28 -8.54 -23.71
C LEU A 6 19.90 -9.01 -23.20
N ARG A 7 19.56 -8.74 -21.94
CA ARG A 7 18.34 -9.22 -21.30
C ARG A 7 17.06 -8.79 -22.05
N GLY A 8 17.05 -7.59 -22.61
CA GLY A 8 15.92 -7.08 -23.39
C GLY A 8 15.68 -7.79 -24.73
N ALA A 9 16.65 -8.56 -25.23
CA ALA A 9 16.49 -9.36 -26.46
C ALA A 9 15.89 -10.75 -26.19
N TRP A 10 15.90 -11.22 -24.94
CA TRP A 10 15.45 -12.57 -24.57
C TRP A 10 14.23 -12.55 -23.63
N VAL A 11 14.10 -11.54 -22.78
CA VAL A 11 12.94 -11.43 -21.88
C VAL A 11 11.83 -10.64 -22.56
N HIS A 12 10.62 -11.21 -22.53
CA HIS A 12 9.43 -10.62 -23.11
C HIS A 12 9.16 -9.24 -22.51
N ARG A 13 8.63 -8.32 -23.30
CA ARG A 13 8.13 -7.04 -22.79
C ARG A 13 6.83 -7.26 -22.04
N ARG A 14 6.55 -6.38 -21.08
CA ARG A 14 5.29 -6.40 -20.32
C ARG A 14 4.11 -6.14 -21.28
N PRO A 15 3.05 -6.97 -21.26
CA PRO A 15 1.86 -6.75 -22.08
C PRO A 15 1.20 -5.40 -21.81
N ALA A 16 0.58 -4.80 -22.84
CA ALA A 16 -0.09 -3.50 -22.71
C ALA A 16 -1.30 -3.56 -21.75
N LEU A 17 -1.97 -4.72 -21.67
CA LEU A 17 -3.12 -4.98 -20.79
C LEU A 17 -2.77 -5.05 -19.29
N GLU A 18 -1.48 -5.12 -18.95
CA GLU A 18 -1.01 -5.14 -17.54
C GLU A 18 -0.50 -3.77 -17.07
N ARG A 19 -0.71 -2.72 -17.87
CA ARG A 19 -0.31 -1.35 -17.50
C ARG A 19 -1.28 -0.77 -16.48
N ASN A 20 -0.75 -0.04 -15.51
CA ASN A 20 -1.51 0.59 -14.43
C ASN A 20 -2.20 1.91 -14.83
N THR A 21 -2.86 1.91 -15.99
CA THR A 21 -3.91 2.89 -16.30
C THR A 21 -5.02 2.82 -15.23
N PRO A 22 -5.93 3.81 -15.10
CA PRO A 22 -7.04 3.72 -14.15
C PRO A 22 -7.80 2.40 -14.22
N ASP A 23 -8.22 1.99 -15.41
CA ASP A 23 -8.95 0.74 -15.62
C ASP A 23 -8.04 -0.47 -15.40
N GLY A 24 -6.82 -0.46 -15.96
CA GLY A 24 -5.88 -1.56 -15.79
C GLY A 24 -5.40 -1.78 -14.35
N ALA A 25 -5.28 -0.72 -13.55
CA ALA A 25 -4.93 -0.83 -12.14
C ALA A 25 -6.06 -1.51 -11.34
N ARG A 26 -7.32 -1.20 -11.65
CA ARG A 26 -8.48 -1.87 -11.04
C ARG A 26 -8.49 -3.36 -11.38
N ASP A 27 -8.31 -3.70 -12.65
CA ASP A 27 -8.28 -5.09 -13.12
C ASP A 27 -7.08 -5.89 -12.60
N ASN A 28 -5.96 -5.22 -12.34
CA ASN A 28 -4.77 -5.84 -11.76
C ASN A 28 -4.98 -6.12 -10.26
N VAL A 29 -5.60 -5.19 -9.53
CA VAL A 29 -5.88 -5.34 -8.09
C VAL A 29 -6.94 -6.41 -7.85
N SER A 30 -8.04 -6.42 -8.62
CA SER A 30 -9.08 -7.45 -8.47
C SER A 30 -8.50 -8.86 -8.67
N ARG A 31 -7.69 -9.06 -9.71
CA ARG A 31 -7.05 -10.36 -9.96
C ARG A 31 -6.16 -10.89 -8.82
N HIS A 32 -5.55 -10.01 -8.02
CA HIS A 32 -4.63 -10.40 -6.94
C HIS A 32 -5.30 -10.48 -5.56
N TYR A 33 -6.34 -9.67 -5.30
CA TYR A 33 -6.96 -9.54 -3.99
C TYR A 33 -8.42 -10.05 -3.92
N ASP A 34 -9.02 -10.43 -5.06
CA ASP A 34 -10.23 -11.26 -5.09
C ASP A 34 -9.92 -12.73 -4.70
N LEU A 35 -8.63 -13.09 -4.59
CA LEU A 35 -8.17 -14.30 -3.92
C LEU A 35 -8.61 -14.22 -2.45
N SER A 36 -9.62 -15.04 -2.10
CA SER A 36 -10.36 -14.99 -0.82
C SER A 36 -9.50 -14.61 0.39
N ASN A 37 -10.02 -13.72 1.23
CA ASN A 37 -9.44 -13.39 2.55
C ASN A 37 -9.07 -14.64 3.36
N ASP A 38 -9.78 -15.75 3.17
CA ASP A 38 -9.51 -17.03 3.81
C ASP A 38 -8.11 -17.56 3.46
N LEU A 39 -7.66 -17.41 2.21
CA LEU A 39 -6.33 -17.83 1.77
C LEU A 39 -5.24 -17.05 2.51
N PHE A 40 -5.37 -15.72 2.54
CA PHE A 40 -4.40 -14.85 3.22
C PHE A 40 -4.38 -15.10 4.74
N ALA A 41 -5.53 -15.38 5.33
CA ALA A 41 -5.63 -15.72 6.76
C ALA A 41 -4.89 -17.01 7.15
N LEU A 42 -4.57 -17.90 6.21
CA LEU A 42 -3.81 -19.13 6.50
C LEU A 42 -2.33 -18.87 6.82
N PHE A 43 -1.75 -17.77 6.34
CA PHE A 43 -0.31 -17.52 6.47
C PHE A 43 0.06 -16.11 6.96
N LEU A 44 -0.88 -15.15 6.95
CA LEU A 44 -0.67 -13.84 7.57
C LEU A 44 -1.01 -13.88 9.06
N ASP A 45 -0.56 -12.83 9.76
CA ASP A 45 -0.96 -12.61 11.14
C ASP A 45 -2.43 -12.11 11.22
N PRO A 46 -3.05 -12.09 12.41
CA PRO A 46 -4.44 -11.63 12.59
C PRO A 46 -4.75 -10.23 12.05
N SER A 47 -3.74 -9.35 11.91
CA SER A 47 -3.95 -8.04 11.29
C SER A 47 -4.22 -8.13 9.78
N LEU A 48 -3.89 -9.26 9.14
CA LEU A 48 -3.86 -9.50 7.69
C LEU A 48 -2.91 -8.54 6.96
N THR A 49 -1.88 -8.01 7.62
CA THR A 49 -0.99 -7.04 6.97
C THR A 49 -0.03 -7.75 6.01
N TYR A 50 -0.25 -7.58 4.70
CA TYR A 50 0.65 -8.10 3.66
C TYR A 50 1.65 -7.04 3.20
N SER A 51 2.60 -6.72 4.08
CA SER A 51 3.72 -5.81 3.82
C SER A 51 4.85 -6.09 4.80
N SER A 52 6.03 -5.50 4.60
CA SER A 52 7.16 -5.67 5.53
C SER A 52 6.85 -5.19 6.96
N ALA A 53 7.36 -5.93 7.95
CA ALA A 53 7.19 -5.67 9.38
C ALA A 53 8.50 -5.19 10.04
N VAL A 54 8.41 -4.60 11.24
CA VAL A 54 9.59 -4.13 11.99
C VAL A 54 9.82 -4.98 13.25
N PHE A 55 10.83 -5.85 13.22
CA PHE A 55 11.24 -6.68 14.35
C PHE A 55 12.26 -5.96 15.24
N ARG A 56 12.18 -6.17 16.55
CA ARG A 56 13.13 -5.57 17.53
C ARG A 56 14.42 -6.37 17.69
N ALA A 57 14.35 -7.68 17.51
CA ALA A 57 15.47 -8.59 17.64
C ALA A 57 15.28 -9.78 16.70
N LEU A 58 16.38 -10.46 16.38
CA LEU A 58 16.41 -11.71 15.63
C LEU A 58 17.13 -12.78 16.46
N PRO A 59 16.72 -14.07 16.36
CA PRO A 59 15.63 -14.58 15.54
C PRO A 59 14.25 -14.17 16.09
N ALA A 60 13.29 -13.95 15.20
CA ALA A 60 11.90 -13.68 15.58
C ALA A 60 11.09 -14.98 15.64
N ALA A 61 10.11 -15.04 16.55
CA ALA A 61 9.15 -16.12 16.61
C ALA A 61 7.87 -15.76 15.82
N PRO A 62 7.07 -16.75 15.36
CA PRO A 62 5.81 -16.47 14.66
C PRO A 62 4.85 -15.55 15.42
N GLY A 63 4.81 -15.67 16.76
CA GLY A 63 3.99 -14.79 17.62
C GLY A 63 4.41 -13.33 17.65
N ASP A 64 5.61 -12.99 17.17
CA ASP A 64 6.11 -11.61 17.13
C ASP A 64 5.58 -10.81 15.93
N LEU A 65 4.99 -11.47 14.93
CA LEU A 65 4.65 -10.86 13.64
C LEU A 65 3.62 -9.73 13.78
N THR A 66 2.52 -9.94 14.51
CA THR A 66 1.51 -8.89 14.72
C THR A 66 2.11 -7.68 15.42
N ALA A 67 2.90 -7.89 16.47
CA ALA A 67 3.58 -6.80 17.16
C ALA A 67 4.58 -6.09 16.24
N ALA A 68 5.22 -6.81 15.31
CA ALA A 68 6.12 -6.24 14.31
C ALA A 68 5.37 -5.41 13.25
N GLN A 69 4.18 -5.85 12.83
CA GLN A 69 3.31 -5.10 11.92
C GLN A 69 2.79 -3.83 12.58
N HIS A 70 2.33 -3.91 13.83
CA HIS A 70 1.91 -2.72 14.59
C HIS A 70 3.07 -1.73 14.75
N ARG A 71 4.28 -2.19 15.11
CA ARG A 71 5.46 -1.32 15.20
C ARG A 71 5.77 -0.60 13.87
N LYS A 72 5.63 -1.29 12.74
CA LYS A 72 5.80 -0.69 11.42
C LYS A 72 4.78 0.41 11.17
N ILE A 73 3.50 0.12 11.43
CA ILE A 73 2.40 1.08 11.27
C ILE A 73 2.61 2.28 12.19
N ASP A 74 2.88 2.02 13.47
CA ASP A 74 3.08 3.05 14.48
C ASP A 74 4.23 3.98 14.11
N ARG A 75 5.34 3.43 13.61
CA ARG A 75 6.47 4.22 13.12
C ARG A 75 6.10 5.13 11.94
N LEU A 76 5.29 4.66 11.00
CA LEU A 76 4.82 5.48 9.87
C LEU A 76 3.90 6.61 10.35
N LEU A 77 2.99 6.30 11.27
CA LEU A 77 2.09 7.29 11.87
C LEU A 77 2.87 8.33 12.69
N ASP A 78 3.92 7.93 13.41
CA ASP A 78 4.81 8.83 14.14
C ASP A 78 5.59 9.76 13.19
N LEU A 79 6.16 9.22 12.10
CA LEU A 79 6.84 10.00 11.06
C LEU A 79 5.91 11.01 10.38
N ALA A 80 4.63 10.63 10.20
CA ALA A 80 3.59 11.49 9.66
C ALA A 80 2.92 12.40 10.71
N ARG A 81 3.39 12.37 11.97
CA ARG A 81 2.86 13.17 13.10
C ARG A 81 1.35 12.99 13.32
N VAL A 82 0.85 11.78 13.11
CA VAL A 82 -0.58 11.46 13.24
C VAL A 82 -0.98 11.35 14.71
N GLY A 83 -2.00 12.11 15.10
CA GLY A 83 -2.58 12.10 16.44
C GLY A 83 -4.02 12.66 16.46
N PRO A 84 -4.51 13.12 17.62
CA PRO A 84 -5.85 13.67 17.75
C PRO A 84 -6.13 14.81 16.76
N GLY A 85 -7.22 14.69 16.01
CA GLY A 85 -7.68 15.70 15.05
C GLY A 85 -6.89 15.75 13.74
N THR A 86 -5.90 14.88 13.53
CA THR A 86 -5.22 14.75 12.23
C THR A 86 -6.19 14.22 11.18
N ARG A 87 -6.33 14.92 10.05
CA ARG A 87 -6.99 14.36 8.85
C ARG A 87 -5.96 13.57 8.05
N LEU A 88 -6.09 12.25 8.08
CA LEU A 88 -5.19 11.31 7.44
C LEU A 88 -5.82 10.78 6.15
N LEU A 89 -5.07 10.81 5.06
CA LEU A 89 -5.34 9.98 3.88
C LEU A 89 -4.42 8.75 3.89
N GLU A 90 -5.00 7.56 3.87
CA GLU A 90 -4.30 6.31 3.55
C GLU A 90 -4.56 5.95 2.08
N ILE A 91 -3.49 5.82 1.30
CA ILE A 91 -3.54 5.29 -0.07
C ILE A 91 -3.15 3.81 -0.02
N GLY A 92 -4.12 2.94 -0.27
CA GLY A 92 -3.99 1.49 -0.18
C GLY A 92 -4.46 0.93 1.16
N THR A 93 -5.77 0.78 1.34
CA THR A 93 -6.40 0.32 2.60
C THR A 93 -5.88 -1.01 3.15
N GLY A 94 -5.45 -1.93 2.27
CA GLY A 94 -5.23 -3.32 2.66
C GLY A 94 -6.47 -3.88 3.33
N TRP A 95 -6.32 -4.42 4.54
CA TRP A 95 -7.44 -4.91 5.36
C TRP A 95 -7.78 -3.98 6.54
N GLY A 96 -7.35 -2.72 6.48
CA GLY A 96 -7.78 -1.65 7.39
C GLY A 96 -6.98 -1.48 8.67
N GLU A 97 -5.93 -2.27 8.91
CA GLU A 97 -5.16 -2.19 10.17
C GLU A 97 -4.54 -0.81 10.39
N LEU A 98 -3.97 -0.18 9.37
CA LEU A 98 -3.37 1.16 9.52
C LEU A 98 -4.44 2.20 9.86
N ALA A 99 -5.58 2.20 9.16
CA ALA A 99 -6.70 3.09 9.46
C ALA A 99 -7.22 2.90 10.89
N LEU A 100 -7.36 1.65 11.35
CA LEU A 100 -7.74 1.33 12.73
C LEU A 100 -6.75 1.93 13.73
N ARG A 101 -5.44 1.72 13.53
CA ARG A 101 -4.41 2.25 14.43
C ARG A 101 -4.36 3.77 14.43
N ALA A 102 -4.56 4.41 13.28
CA ALA A 102 -4.60 5.87 13.17
C ALA A 102 -5.83 6.45 13.87
N ALA A 103 -7.02 5.89 13.66
CA ALA A 103 -8.24 6.34 14.32
C ALA A 103 -8.20 6.13 15.84
N ALA A 104 -7.60 5.03 16.32
CA ALA A 104 -7.36 4.80 17.74
C ALA A 104 -6.45 5.84 18.39
N ARG A 105 -5.58 6.51 17.62
CA ARG A 105 -4.75 7.65 18.07
C ARG A 105 -5.48 8.99 18.05
N GLY A 106 -6.70 9.03 17.54
CA GLY A 106 -7.49 10.25 17.48
C GLY A 106 -7.66 10.87 16.10
N ALA A 107 -7.15 10.25 15.05
CA ALA A 107 -7.21 10.79 13.69
C ALA A 107 -8.58 10.57 13.02
N GLU A 108 -8.93 11.45 12.10
CA GLU A 108 -9.99 11.26 11.12
C GLU A 108 -9.35 10.70 9.85
N VAL A 109 -9.75 9.50 9.42
CA VAL A 109 -9.09 8.75 8.37
C VAL A 109 -10.00 8.59 7.17
N LEU A 110 -9.53 9.03 6.00
CA LEU A 110 -10.02 8.52 4.72
C LEU A 110 -9.01 7.48 4.23
N THR A 111 -9.48 6.26 3.95
CA THR A 111 -8.66 5.21 3.37
C THR A 111 -9.27 4.74 2.05
N VAL A 112 -8.42 4.60 1.02
CA VAL A 112 -8.89 4.27 -0.33
C VAL A 112 -8.24 2.98 -0.86
N THR A 113 -9.05 2.17 -1.53
CA THR A 113 -8.61 0.94 -2.21
C THR A 113 -9.35 0.76 -3.54
N LEU A 114 -8.82 -0.10 -4.41
CA LEU A 114 -9.46 -0.55 -5.64
C LEU A 114 -10.08 -1.96 -5.52
N SER A 115 -9.88 -2.67 -4.39
CA SER A 115 -10.50 -3.99 -4.13
C SER A 115 -11.76 -3.83 -3.27
N ALA A 116 -12.86 -4.44 -3.73
CA ALA A 116 -14.13 -4.44 -3.01
C ALA A 116 -14.06 -5.33 -1.76
N GLU A 117 -13.33 -6.43 -1.82
CA GLU A 117 -13.11 -7.43 -0.77
C GLU A 117 -12.33 -6.82 0.39
N GLN A 118 -11.26 -6.08 0.06
CA GLN A 118 -10.49 -5.30 1.03
C GLN A 118 -11.35 -4.23 1.69
N ARG A 119 -12.10 -3.45 0.90
CA ARG A 119 -13.05 -2.45 1.44
C ARG A 119 -14.02 -3.11 2.41
N ASP A 120 -14.67 -4.19 1.99
CA ASP A 120 -15.74 -4.83 2.76
C ASP A 120 -15.23 -5.41 4.07
N LEU A 121 -14.05 -6.04 4.07
CA LEU A 121 -13.46 -6.52 5.31
C LEU A 121 -12.99 -5.36 6.20
N ALA A 122 -12.35 -4.34 5.64
CA ALA A 122 -11.92 -3.17 6.40
C ALA A 122 -13.11 -2.48 7.08
N VAL A 123 -14.20 -2.23 6.36
CA VAL A 123 -15.45 -1.65 6.91
C VAL A 123 -15.99 -2.48 8.07
N ARG A 124 -16.05 -3.82 7.93
CA ARG A 124 -16.48 -4.70 9.03
C ARG A 124 -15.58 -4.61 10.24
N ARG A 125 -14.26 -4.59 10.05
CA ARG A 125 -13.28 -4.49 11.15
C ARG A 125 -13.35 -3.14 11.87
N ILE A 126 -13.50 -2.06 11.11
CA ILE A 126 -13.69 -0.70 11.63
C ILE A 126 -14.97 -0.60 12.48
N ALA A 127 -16.08 -1.14 11.97
CA ALA A 127 -17.32 -1.19 12.72
C ALA A 127 -17.21 -2.03 14.00
N ALA A 128 -16.60 -3.20 13.92
CA ALA A 128 -16.36 -4.05 15.09
C ALA A 128 -15.46 -3.40 16.15
N ALA A 129 -14.55 -2.51 15.75
CA ALA A 129 -13.72 -1.71 16.64
C ALA A 129 -14.41 -0.45 17.19
N GLY A 130 -15.64 -0.14 16.75
CA GLY A 130 -16.38 1.05 17.17
C GLY A 130 -15.78 2.36 16.66
N LEU A 131 -15.09 2.34 15.51
CA LEU A 131 -14.36 3.49 14.95
C LEU A 131 -15.01 4.03 13.65
N SER A 132 -16.26 3.67 13.37
CA SER A 132 -16.99 4.07 12.16
C SER A 132 -17.24 5.58 12.06
N ASP A 133 -17.18 6.31 13.17
CA ASP A 133 -17.27 7.77 13.22
C ASP A 133 -15.97 8.47 12.78
N ARG A 134 -14.86 7.73 12.72
CA ARG A 134 -13.52 8.27 12.44
C ARG A 134 -12.88 7.74 11.17
N VAL A 135 -13.36 6.62 10.64
CA VAL A 135 -12.76 6.01 9.44
C VAL A 135 -13.79 5.87 8.33
N THR A 136 -13.50 6.52 7.20
CA THR A 136 -14.22 6.34 5.94
C THR A 136 -13.38 5.47 5.01
N VAL A 137 -13.98 4.40 4.48
CA VAL A 137 -13.33 3.52 3.50
C VAL A 137 -14.00 3.70 2.14
N GLU A 138 -13.24 4.08 1.12
CA GLU A 138 -13.77 4.29 -0.23
C GLU A 138 -13.16 3.33 -1.26
N LEU A 139 -14.02 2.80 -2.14
CA LEU A 139 -13.58 2.13 -3.35
C LEU A 139 -13.24 3.21 -4.41
N CYS A 140 -12.06 3.78 -4.31
CA CYS A 140 -11.66 4.97 -5.04
C CYS A 140 -10.20 4.87 -5.48
N ASP A 141 -9.93 5.29 -6.73
CA ASP A 141 -8.57 5.44 -7.19
C ASP A 141 -7.94 6.68 -6.53
N TYR A 142 -6.74 6.55 -5.98
CA TYR A 142 -6.02 7.66 -5.34
C TYR A 142 -5.89 8.89 -6.27
N ARG A 143 -5.85 8.68 -7.59
CA ARG A 143 -5.79 9.76 -8.60
C ARG A 143 -7.02 10.65 -8.57
N GLN A 144 -8.17 10.09 -8.18
CA GLN A 144 -9.48 10.76 -8.13
C GLN A 144 -9.81 11.38 -6.77
N VAL A 145 -9.04 11.04 -5.72
CA VAL A 145 -9.22 11.61 -4.38
C VAL A 145 -9.07 13.14 -4.44
N ARG A 146 -10.00 13.81 -3.76
CA ARG A 146 -10.08 15.27 -3.61
C ARG A 146 -9.91 15.66 -2.14
N GLY A 147 -9.61 16.93 -1.90
CA GLY A 147 -9.40 17.47 -0.57
C GLY A 147 -7.93 17.73 -0.26
N SER A 148 -7.67 17.98 1.03
CA SER A 148 -6.36 18.32 1.56
C SER A 148 -6.24 17.75 2.97
N PHE A 149 -5.17 17.01 3.22
CA PHE A 149 -4.96 16.17 4.40
C PHE A 149 -3.70 16.59 5.15
N ASP A 150 -3.73 16.52 6.47
CA ASP A 150 -2.61 16.92 7.31
C ASP A 150 -1.49 15.87 7.25
N ALA A 151 -1.87 14.60 7.00
CA ALA A 151 -0.98 13.50 6.72
C ALA A 151 -1.46 12.67 5.52
N VAL A 152 -0.53 12.20 4.69
CA VAL A 152 -0.78 11.19 3.66
C VAL A 152 0.17 10.02 3.89
N VAL A 153 -0.37 8.81 4.07
CA VAL A 153 0.42 7.60 4.29
C VAL A 153 0.15 6.61 3.16
N SER A 154 1.21 5.98 2.65
CA SER A 154 1.07 4.91 1.67
C SER A 154 2.15 3.86 1.86
N VAL A 155 1.71 2.60 1.93
CA VAL A 155 2.55 1.45 2.27
C VAL A 155 2.64 0.52 1.07
N GLU A 156 3.83 0.38 0.50
CA GLU A 156 4.14 -0.60 -0.56
C GLU A 156 3.19 -0.53 -1.78
N MET A 157 2.65 0.67 -2.04
CA MET A 157 1.82 0.97 -3.22
C MET A 157 2.63 1.41 -4.44
N ILE A 158 3.80 2.02 -4.25
CA ILE A 158 4.58 2.63 -5.34
C ILE A 158 5.09 1.59 -6.36
N GLU A 159 5.24 0.36 -5.91
CA GLU A 159 5.57 -0.85 -6.65
C GLU A 159 4.42 -1.21 -7.60
N ALA A 160 3.19 -1.20 -7.07
CA ALA A 160 1.97 -1.45 -7.84
C ALA A 160 1.63 -0.30 -8.78
N VAL A 161 2.03 0.95 -8.49
CA VAL A 161 1.90 2.10 -9.40
C VAL A 161 2.74 1.88 -10.67
N GLY A 162 4.00 1.45 -10.49
CA GLY A 162 4.95 1.24 -11.58
C GLY A 162 5.62 2.51 -12.09
N ALA A 163 6.86 2.36 -12.58
CA ALA A 163 7.77 3.47 -12.87
C ALA A 163 7.24 4.51 -13.86
N GLU A 164 6.42 4.10 -14.83
CA GLU A 164 5.79 4.99 -15.81
C GLU A 164 4.84 6.02 -15.15
N TYR A 165 4.23 5.67 -14.01
CA TYR A 165 3.21 6.47 -13.34
C TYR A 165 3.70 7.15 -12.06
N TRP A 166 4.97 6.98 -11.66
CA TRP A 166 5.54 7.66 -10.50
C TRP A 166 5.38 9.19 -10.53
N PRO A 167 5.59 9.90 -11.67
CA PRO A 167 5.35 11.34 -11.71
C PRO A 167 3.92 11.72 -11.34
N VAL A 168 2.93 10.95 -11.81
CA VAL A 168 1.50 11.15 -11.48
C VAL A 168 1.23 10.85 -10.01
N TYR A 169 1.83 9.79 -9.48
CA TYR A 169 1.72 9.42 -8.07
C TYR A 169 2.26 10.50 -7.14
N PHE A 170 3.50 10.96 -7.35
CA PHE A 170 4.07 12.03 -6.53
C PHE A 170 3.34 13.37 -6.71
N ALA A 171 2.81 13.67 -7.91
CA ALA A 171 1.96 14.84 -8.12
C ALA A 171 0.64 14.74 -7.32
N ALA A 172 0.02 13.56 -7.25
CA ALA A 172 -1.16 13.33 -6.42
C ALA A 172 -0.85 13.51 -4.93
N LEU A 173 0.24 12.93 -4.43
CA LEU A 173 0.69 13.12 -3.04
C LEU A 173 0.88 14.59 -2.70
N ARG A 174 1.57 15.35 -3.57
CA ARG A 174 1.78 16.80 -3.40
C ARG A 174 0.48 17.59 -3.41
N ARG A 175 -0.49 17.20 -4.23
CA ARG A 175 -1.81 17.85 -4.32
C ARG A 175 -2.63 17.60 -3.05
N LEU A 176 -2.53 16.40 -2.48
CA LEU A 176 -3.39 15.93 -1.40
C LEU A 176 -2.86 16.30 -0.02
N VAL A 177 -1.56 16.53 0.15
CA VAL A 177 -0.99 16.98 1.42
C VAL A 177 -1.21 18.49 1.61
N ALA A 178 -1.71 18.88 2.77
CA ALA A 178 -1.88 20.28 3.16
C ALA A 178 -0.53 20.99 3.29
N PRO A 179 -0.47 22.33 3.11
CA PRO A 179 0.73 23.10 3.46
C PRO A 179 1.17 22.83 4.91
N GLY A 180 2.43 22.43 5.09
CA GLY A 180 2.98 22.05 6.41
C GLY A 180 2.62 20.63 6.87
N GLY A 181 1.78 19.91 6.12
CA GLY A 181 1.47 18.50 6.31
C GLY A 181 2.64 17.58 5.96
N SER A 182 2.45 16.29 6.13
CA SER A 182 3.52 15.31 5.88
C SER A 182 3.07 14.11 5.05
N VAL A 183 4.02 13.54 4.33
CA VAL A 183 3.81 12.31 3.55
C VAL A 183 4.78 11.25 4.07
N ALA A 184 4.26 10.11 4.51
CA ALA A 184 5.06 8.95 4.90
C ALA A 184 4.86 7.82 3.89
N LEU A 185 5.96 7.39 3.26
CA LEU A 185 5.98 6.33 2.27
C LEU A 185 6.84 5.17 2.76
N GLN A 186 6.28 3.97 2.73
CA GLN A 186 7.06 2.74 2.82
C GLN A 186 7.14 2.12 1.42
N ALA A 187 8.35 1.73 1.01
CA ALA A 187 8.59 1.15 -0.30
C ALA A 187 9.73 0.13 -0.25
N ILE A 188 9.60 -0.92 -1.04
CA ILE A 188 10.64 -1.85 -1.41
C ILE A 188 11.57 -1.14 -2.40
N THR A 189 12.84 -1.04 -2.05
CA THR A 189 13.84 -0.40 -2.90
C THR A 189 14.90 -1.41 -3.32
N MET A 190 15.58 -1.10 -4.42
CA MET A 190 16.72 -1.87 -4.91
C MET A 190 17.74 -0.91 -5.53
N PRO A 191 19.01 -1.34 -5.70
CA PRO A 191 20.02 -0.52 -6.37
C PRO A 191 19.53 -0.05 -7.76
N HIS A 192 19.68 1.24 -8.04
CA HIS A 192 19.09 1.89 -9.23
C HIS A 192 19.45 1.19 -10.55
N ALA A 193 20.71 0.79 -10.71
CA ALA A 193 21.15 0.04 -11.90
C ALA A 193 20.43 -1.32 -12.04
N GLY A 194 20.08 -1.98 -10.94
CA GLY A 194 19.30 -3.21 -10.94
C GLY A 194 17.85 -2.98 -11.40
N MET A 195 17.23 -1.90 -10.91
CA MET A 195 15.89 -1.47 -11.32
C MET A 195 15.84 -1.18 -12.83
N LEU A 196 16.76 -0.38 -13.37
CA LEU A 196 16.80 -0.08 -14.81
C LEU A 196 16.92 -1.33 -15.69
N ASN A 197 17.64 -2.35 -15.22
CA ASN A 197 17.82 -3.62 -15.93
C ASN A 197 16.59 -4.56 -15.88
N THR A 198 15.61 -4.28 -15.01
CA THR A 198 14.42 -5.12 -14.79
C THR A 198 13.11 -4.41 -15.15
N ALA A 199 13.08 -3.08 -15.10
CA ALA A 199 11.86 -2.27 -15.26
C ALA A 199 11.10 -2.49 -16.58
N ARG A 200 11.80 -2.96 -17.63
CA ARG A 200 11.21 -3.20 -18.96
C ARG A 200 11.00 -4.68 -19.28
N THR A 201 11.25 -5.57 -18.31
CA THR A 201 11.22 -7.02 -18.51
C THR A 201 10.00 -7.63 -17.85
N HIS A 202 9.32 -8.54 -18.54
CA HIS A 202 8.25 -9.36 -17.98
C HIS A 202 8.89 -10.53 -17.21
N THR A 203 9.08 -10.33 -15.91
CA THR A 203 9.72 -11.31 -15.04
C THR A 203 8.72 -12.38 -14.58
N TRP A 204 9.23 -13.47 -13.98
CA TRP A 204 8.36 -14.49 -13.37
C TRP A 204 7.45 -13.90 -12.31
N ILE A 205 7.97 -13.01 -11.46
CA ILE A 205 7.19 -12.25 -10.47
C ILE A 205 6.07 -11.52 -11.19
N SER A 206 6.39 -10.66 -12.16
CA SER A 206 5.39 -9.89 -12.90
C SER A 206 4.26 -10.70 -13.56
N LYS A 207 4.50 -11.98 -13.85
CA LYS A 207 3.53 -12.86 -14.52
C LYS A 207 2.67 -13.67 -13.55
N TYR A 208 3.22 -14.05 -12.39
CA TYR A 208 2.62 -15.07 -11.51
C TYR A 208 2.44 -14.62 -10.06
N VAL A 209 2.98 -13.47 -9.67
CA VAL A 209 2.95 -12.91 -8.31
C VAL A 209 2.46 -11.48 -8.34
#